data_AF-A0A1N7LZ54-F1
#
_entry.id   AF-A0A1N7LZ54-F1
#
_cell.length_a   1.000
_cell.length_b   1.000
_cell.length_c   1.000
_cell.angle_alpha   90.00
_cell.angle_beta   90.00
_cell.angle_gamma   90.00
#
_symmetry.space_group_name_H-M   'P 1'
#
loop_
_entity.id
_entity.type
_entity.pdbx_description
1 polymer ?
#
loop_
_entity_poly.entity_id
_entity_poly.type
_entity_poly.pdbx_seq_one_letter_code
_entity_poly.pdbx_strand_id
1 'polypeptide(L)'
;MSVRSSSGPWLFVSTLKEQMTTRAVQFVVRKYGQRAGLEQCTPYTLRHTFCHELAVKGVSLDVIAALAGHMTADGRPNIATTAINLFGS
;
A
#
# COMPACT_ATOMS: atom_id res chain seq x y z
N MET A 1 -1.76 -11.20 -25.52
CA MET A 1 -1.13 -10.66 -24.30
C MET A 1 0.34 -11.02 -24.36
N SER A 2 1.25 -10.05 -24.49
CA SER A 2 2.70 -10.29 -24.49
C SER A 2 3.18 -10.39 -23.03
N VAL A 3 3.65 -11.57 -22.62
CA VAL A 3 4.27 -11.77 -21.31
C VAL A 3 5.77 -11.47 -21.48
N ARG A 4 6.24 -10.39 -20.86
CA ARG A 4 7.67 -10.06 -20.84
C ARG A 4 8.38 -10.98 -19.84
N SER A 5 9.34 -11.77 -20.31
CA SER A 5 10.29 -12.48 -19.45
C SER A 5 11.19 -11.48 -18.72
N SER A 6 11.14 -11.51 -17.39
CA SER A 6 11.99 -10.71 -16.49
C SER A 6 13.06 -11.63 -15.92
N SER A 7 14.34 -11.28 -16.10
CA SER A 7 15.50 -11.98 -15.53
C SER A 7 15.87 -11.50 -14.13
N GLY A 8 15.31 -10.37 -13.67
CA GLY A 8 15.63 -9.79 -12.37
C GLY A 8 14.78 -10.35 -11.21
N PRO A 9 15.22 -10.17 -9.95
CA PRO A 9 14.55 -10.70 -8.75
C PRO A 9 13.25 -9.96 -8.37
N TRP A 10 12.77 -9.04 -9.23
CA TRP A 10 11.67 -8.13 -8.90
C TRP A 10 10.32 -8.70 -9.33
N LEU A 11 9.36 -8.73 -8.40
CA LEU A 11 7.98 -9.15 -8.70
C LEU A 11 7.25 -8.16 -9.61
N PHE A 12 7.51 -6.86 -9.45
CA PHE A 12 6.88 -5.80 -10.24
C PHE A 12 7.90 -5.10 -11.13
N VAL A 13 7.68 -5.20 -12.44
CA VAL A 13 8.53 -4.61 -13.47
C VAL A 13 7.82 -3.43 -14.15
N SER A 14 8.59 -2.50 -14.71
CA SER A 14 8.05 -1.41 -15.53
C SER A 14 8.07 -1.80 -17.01
N THR A 15 7.27 -1.12 -17.85
CA THR A 15 7.40 -1.24 -19.31
C THR A 15 8.78 -0.79 -19.82
N LEU A 16 9.47 0.09 -19.10
CA LEU A 16 10.77 0.65 -19.50
C LEU A 16 11.98 0.11 -18.71
N LYS A 17 11.76 -0.49 -17.53
CA LYS A 17 12.83 -0.93 -16.61
C LYS A 17 12.50 -2.28 -15.97
N GLU A 18 13.51 -2.99 -15.45
CA GLU A 18 13.30 -4.24 -14.69
C GLU A 18 12.65 -4.02 -13.33
N GLN A 19 12.86 -2.86 -12.69
CA GLN A 19 12.24 -2.55 -11.40
C GLN A 19 11.20 -1.44 -11.56
N MET A 20 10.00 -1.66 -11.00
CA MET A 20 8.98 -0.61 -10.90
C MET A 20 9.39 0.43 -9.84
N THR A 21 9.36 1.72 -10.21
CA THR A 21 9.68 2.82 -9.30
C THR A 21 8.45 3.23 -8.48
N THR A 22 8.68 3.84 -7.31
CA THR A 22 7.60 4.41 -6.48
C THR A 22 6.70 5.38 -7.25
N ARG A 23 7.29 6.19 -8.14
CA ARG A 23 6.53 7.15 -8.96
C ARG A 23 5.66 6.46 -10.00
N ALA A 24 6.12 5.35 -10.57
CA ALA A 24 5.30 4.53 -11.47
C ALA A 24 4.09 3.94 -10.72
N VAL A 25 4.27 3.47 -9.48
CA VAL A 25 3.16 2.99 -8.63
C VAL A 25 2.16 4.10 -8.37
N GLN A 26 2.62 5.28 -7.94
CA GLN A 26 1.75 6.44 -7.70
C GLN A 26 0.96 6.84 -8.94
N PHE A 27 1.59 6.81 -10.12
CA PHE A 27 0.93 7.09 -11.39
C PHE A 27 -0.17 6.08 -11.70
N VAL A 28 0.13 4.79 -11.55
CA VAL A 28 -0.83 3.69 -11.75
C VAL A 28 -2.03 3.83 -10.81
N VAL A 29 -1.78 4.03 -9.51
CA VAL A 29 -2.83 4.21 -8.50
C VAL A 29 -3.71 5.41 -8.83
N ARG A 30 -3.11 6.56 -9.19
CA ARG A 30 -3.87 7.75 -9.58
C ARG A 30 -4.70 7.52 -10.83
N LYS A 31 -4.14 6.87 -11.86
CA LYS A 31 -4.83 6.55 -13.11
C LYS A 31 -6.05 5.69 -12.87
N TYR A 32 -5.94 4.64 -12.05
CA TYR A 32 -7.07 3.78 -11.75
C TYR A 32 -8.07 4.43 -10.78
N GLY A 33 -7.60 5.23 -9.82
CA GLY A 33 -8.46 6.04 -8.95
C GLY A 33 -9.36 6.97 -9.77
N GLN A 34 -8.79 7.73 -10.71
CA GLN A 34 -9.56 8.60 -11.61
C GLN A 34 -10.59 7.81 -12.43
N ARG A 35 -10.22 6.64 -12.95
CA ARG A 35 -11.15 5.77 -13.71
C ARG A 35 -12.28 5.20 -12.86
N ALA A 36 -12.04 5.02 -11.56
CA ALA A 36 -13.04 4.57 -10.60
C ALA A 36 -13.88 5.74 -10.01
N GLY A 37 -13.63 6.99 -10.44
CA GLY A 37 -14.30 8.17 -9.89
C GLY A 37 -13.82 8.56 -8.49
N LEU A 38 -12.67 8.04 -8.03
CA LEU A 38 -12.10 8.35 -6.73
C LEU A 38 -11.20 9.59 -6.84
N GLU A 39 -11.64 10.68 -6.21
CA GLU A 39 -10.81 11.89 -6.08
C GLU A 39 -9.65 11.66 -5.10
N GLN A 40 -8.49 12.22 -5.42
CA GLN A 40 -7.28 12.18 -4.59
C GLN A 40 -6.81 10.77 -4.15
N CYS A 41 -7.10 9.73 -4.96
CA CYS A 41 -6.61 8.38 -4.68
C CYS A 41 -5.08 8.30 -4.76
N THR A 42 -4.45 8.08 -3.60
CA THR A 42 -3.01 7.88 -3.45
C THR A 42 -2.71 6.57 -2.71
N PRO A 43 -1.49 6.01 -2.84
CA PRO A 43 -1.10 4.85 -2.04
C PRO A 43 -1.25 5.06 -0.52
N TYR A 44 -1.09 6.30 -0.06
CA TYR A 44 -1.32 6.66 1.35
C TYR A 44 -2.80 6.55 1.72
N THR A 45 -3.69 7.18 0.93
CA THR A 45 -5.14 7.12 1.15
C THR A 45 -5.65 5.67 1.12
N LEU A 46 -5.18 4.85 0.17
CA LEU A 46 -5.53 3.43 0.09
C LEU A 46 -5.08 2.65 1.33
N ARG A 47 -3.86 2.88 1.81
CA ARG A 47 -3.35 2.26 3.03
C ARG A 47 -4.19 2.67 4.25
N HIS A 48 -4.55 3.95 4.34
CA HIS A 48 -5.41 4.46 5.41
C HIS A 48 -6.78 3.77 5.38
N THR A 49 -7.47 3.77 4.24
CA THR A 49 -8.77 3.10 4.08
C THR A 49 -8.69 1.62 4.40
N PHE A 50 -7.63 0.92 3.97
CA PHE A 50 -7.42 -0.49 4.29
C PHE A 50 -7.31 -0.73 5.81
N CYS A 51 -6.48 0.05 6.50
CA CYS A 51 -6.32 -0.10 7.95
C CYS A 51 -7.64 0.24 8.67
N HIS A 52 -8.31 1.32 8.26
CA HIS A 52 -9.56 1.78 8.85
C HIS A 52 -10.66 0.73 8.71
N GLU A 53 -10.85 0.16 7.52
CA GLU A 53 -11.80 -0.92 7.27
C GLU A 53 -11.54 -2.15 8.16
N LEU A 54 -10.28 -2.53 8.36
CA LEU A 54 -9.94 -3.64 9.26
C LEU A 54 -10.26 -3.31 10.72
N ALA A 55 -9.99 -2.08 11.15
CA ALA A 55 -10.30 -1.64 12.51
C ALA A 55 -11.82 -1.62 12.75
N VAL A 56 -12.60 -1.09 11.80
CA VAL A 56 -14.07 -1.09 11.84
C VAL A 56 -14.64 -2.52 11.90
N LYS A 57 -13.98 -3.48 11.23
CA LYS A 57 -14.35 -4.91 11.29
C LYS A 57 -13.91 -5.62 12.58
N GLY A 58 -13.31 -4.89 13.53
CA GLY A 58 -12.90 -5.44 14.82
C GLY A 58 -11.60 -6.24 14.79
N VAL A 59 -10.79 -6.10 13.73
CA VAL A 59 -9.45 -6.71 13.69
C VAL A 59 -8.55 -5.98 14.68
N SER A 60 -7.76 -6.75 15.44
CA SER A 60 -6.88 -6.19 16.45
C SER A 60 -5.74 -5.38 15.84
N LEU A 61 -5.32 -4.31 16.54
CA LEU A 61 -4.37 -3.32 16.01
C LEU A 61 -2.97 -3.91 15.72
N ASP A 62 -2.58 -4.98 16.43
CA ASP A 62 -1.36 -5.74 16.20
C ASP A 62 -1.38 -6.46 14.83
N VAL A 63 -2.52 -7.06 14.47
CA VAL A 63 -2.72 -7.70 13.17
C VAL A 63 -2.76 -6.65 12.05
N ILE A 64 -3.45 -5.53 12.27
CA ILE A 64 -3.49 -4.43 11.31
C ILE A 64 -2.08 -3.84 11.07
N ALA A 65 -1.31 -3.66 12.14
CA ALA A 65 0.06 -3.15 12.06
C ALA A 65 0.99 -4.11 11.30
N ALA A 66 0.85 -5.42 11.49
CA ALA A 66 1.59 -6.43 10.74
C ALA A 66 1.22 -6.40 9.25
N LEU A 67 -0.08 -6.33 8.92
CA LEU A 67 -0.56 -6.28 7.53
C LEU A 67 -0.18 -4.98 6.81
N ALA A 68 -0.20 -3.86 7.52
CA ALA A 68 0.26 -2.58 7.00
C ALA A 68 1.80 -2.53 6.87
N GLY A 69 2.53 -3.47 7.46
CA GLY A 69 3.99 -3.43 7.52
C GLY A 69 4.52 -2.30 8.40
N HIS A 70 3.72 -1.83 9.36
CA HIS A 70 4.19 -0.91 10.41
C HIS A 70 4.94 -1.72 11.45
N MET A 71 6.14 -2.20 11.11
CA MET A 71 6.99 -2.96 12.03
C MET A 71 8.06 -2.07 12.63
N THR A 72 8.34 -2.30 13.91
CA THR A 72 9.51 -1.75 14.61
C THR A 72 10.78 -2.45 14.12
N ALA A 73 11.95 -1.87 14.39
CA ALA A 73 13.25 -2.49 14.07
C ALA A 73 13.41 -3.88 14.70
N ASP A 74 12.73 -4.13 15.83
CA ASP A 74 12.72 -5.40 16.55
C ASP A 74 11.71 -6.43 15.99
N GLY A 75 11.07 -6.13 14.86
CA GLY A 75 10.11 -7.02 14.18
C GLY A 75 8.72 -7.09 14.84
N ARG A 76 8.45 -6.24 15.84
CA ARG A 76 7.14 -6.17 16.49
C ARG A 76 6.22 -5.18 15.79
N PRO A 77 4.89 -5.41 15.77
CA PRO A 77 3.95 -4.46 15.18
C PRO A 77 3.95 -3.13 15.96
N ASN A 78 4.14 -2.03 15.25
CA ASN A 78 4.11 -0.66 15.78
C ASN A 78 2.66 -0.15 15.84
N ILE A 79 2.04 -0.36 17.00
CA ILE A 79 0.65 0.05 17.26
C ILE A 79 0.49 1.58 17.21
N ALA A 80 1.51 2.35 17.61
CA ALA A 80 1.45 3.81 17.63
C ALA A 80 1.33 4.40 16.21
N THR A 81 2.12 3.91 15.25
CA THR A 81 2.03 4.34 13.84
C THR A 81 0.71 3.92 13.20
N THR A 82 0.18 2.75 13.56
CA THR A 82 -1.14 2.28 13.09
C THR A 82 -2.26 3.14 13.67
N ALA A 83 -2.22 3.51 14.95
CA ALA A 83 -3.22 4.38 15.57
C ALA A 83 -3.23 5.79 14.93
N ILE A 84 -2.06 6.37 14.64
CA ILE A 84 -1.97 7.66 13.92
C ILE A 84 -2.61 7.55 12.53
N ASN A 85 -2.33 6.47 11.80
CA ASN A 85 -2.94 6.19 10.50
C ASN A 85 -4.42 5.76 10.57
N LEU A 86 -5.02 5.63 11.75
CA LEU A 86 -6.44 5.27 11.93
C LEU A 86 -7.26 6.44 12.46
N PHE A 87 -6.66 7.30 13.28
CA PHE A 87 -7.34 8.37 14.02
C PHE A 87 -6.85 9.78 13.68
N GLY A 88 -5.82 9.91 12.83
CA GLY A 88 -5.13 11.17 12.55
C GLY A 88 -5.41 11.83 11.20
N SER A 89 -6.55 11.52 10.55
CA SER A 89 -6.95 12.10 9.26
C SER A 89 -8.14 13.04 9.36
#